data_AF-A0A2R6EHL4-F1
#
_entry.id   AF-A0A2R6EHL4-F1
#
_cell.length_a   1.000
_cell.length_b   1.000
_cell.length_c   1.000
_cell.angle_alpha   90.00
_cell.angle_beta   90.00
_cell.angle_gamma   90.00
#
_symmetry.space_group_name_H-M   'P 1'
#
loop_
_entity.id
_entity.type
_entity.pdbx_description
1 polymer ?
#
loop_
_entity_poly.entity_id
_entity_poly.type
_entity_poly.pdbx_seq_one_letter_code
_entity_poly.pdbx_strand_id
1 'polypeptide(L)'
;MAPSRPNRAVSPVVGTVLLVAIVVALSALVAAVAFGTGGPREPAPDVVLELEQTDRPVAHELVVEGGDTLVGEKVEFRGTADEDPLAGRLRAGESLTVYPVEDTVRVVWFGEYTTTQILATFDPDPDLPPVDESSSTVTSRPRAPSTSSTRGSSSATWTATTTPSTWTTGRSTAL
;
A
#
# COMPACT_ATOMS: atom_id res chain seq x y z
N MET A 1 53.51 9.70 -69.24
CA MET A 1 52.14 9.59 -69.74
C MET A 1 51.28 9.06 -68.60
N ALA A 2 50.57 9.94 -67.89
CA ALA A 2 49.76 9.55 -66.74
C ALA A 2 48.31 9.29 -67.18
N PRO A 3 47.67 8.18 -66.80
CA PRO A 3 46.28 7.94 -67.16
C PRO A 3 45.35 8.83 -66.31
N SER A 4 44.59 9.69 -66.99
CA SER A 4 43.48 10.44 -66.41
C SER A 4 42.41 9.46 -65.92
N ARG A 5 42.24 9.32 -64.61
CA ARG A 5 41.14 8.52 -64.06
C ARG A 5 39.84 9.28 -64.31
N PRO A 6 38.85 8.71 -65.01
CA PRO A 6 37.56 9.34 -65.15
C PRO A 6 36.93 9.43 -63.76
N ASN A 7 36.74 10.66 -63.30
CA ASN A 7 36.00 10.96 -62.08
C ASN A 7 34.56 10.47 -62.32
N ARG A 8 34.25 9.25 -61.88
CA ARG A 8 32.89 8.70 -61.96
C ARG A 8 32.04 9.47 -60.96
N ALA A 9 31.49 10.60 -61.41
CA ALA A 9 30.37 11.22 -60.74
C ALA A 9 29.24 10.18 -60.73
N VAL A 10 29.00 9.60 -59.55
CA VAL A 10 27.80 8.79 -59.30
C VAL A 10 26.59 9.61 -59.72
N SER A 11 25.72 9.04 -60.55
CA SER A 11 24.62 9.80 -61.12
C SER A 11 23.71 10.30 -59.98
N PRO A 12 23.15 11.53 -60.07
CA PRO A 12 22.31 12.11 -59.02
C PRO A 12 21.23 11.14 -58.52
N VAL A 13 20.69 10.33 -59.43
CA VAL A 13 19.64 9.33 -59.19
C VAL A 13 20.12 8.18 -58.32
N VAL A 14 21.35 7.68 -58.50
CA VAL A 14 21.90 6.59 -57.67
C VAL A 14 22.09 7.06 -56.23
N GLY A 15 22.49 8.33 -56.04
CA GLY A 15 22.58 8.93 -54.71
C GLY A 15 21.21 9.05 -54.03
N THR A 16 20.16 9.40 -54.78
CA THR A 16 18.81 9.55 -54.22
C THR A 16 18.22 8.21 -53.80
N VAL A 17 18.36 7.17 -54.63
CA VAL A 17 17.86 5.83 -54.30
C VAL A 17 18.56 5.28 -53.05
N LEU A 18 19.88 5.48 -52.94
CA LEU A 18 20.64 5.08 -51.75
C LEU A 18 20.18 5.82 -50.50
N LEU A 19 19.96 7.14 -50.60
CA LEU A 19 19.47 7.95 -49.48
C LEU A 19 18.11 7.45 -49.00
N VAL A 20 17.16 7.25 -49.92
CA VAL A 20 15.81 6.78 -49.60
C VAL A 20 15.86 5.39 -48.96
N ALA A 21 16.69 4.48 -49.47
CA ALA A 21 16.84 3.15 -48.90
C ALA A 21 17.27 3.19 -47.43
N ILE A 22 18.25 4.04 -47.11
CA ILE A 22 18.73 4.18 -45.72
C ILE A 22 17.65 4.83 -44.84
N VAL A 23 16.96 5.86 -45.32
CA VAL A 23 15.86 6.50 -44.57
C VAL A 23 14.74 5.52 -44.25
N VAL A 24 14.35 4.68 -45.21
CA VAL A 24 13.31 3.66 -45.00
C VAL A 24 13.78 2.62 -43.99
N ALA A 25 15.03 2.15 -44.09
CA ALA A 25 15.59 1.21 -43.13
C ALA A 25 15.63 1.79 -41.71
N LEU A 26 16.08 3.04 -41.55
CA LEU A 26 16.10 3.73 -40.26
C LEU A 26 14.69 3.98 -39.72
N SER A 27 13.74 4.35 -40.58
CA SER A 27 12.35 4.56 -40.19
C SER A 27 11.71 3.27 -39.68
N ALA A 28 11.94 2.15 -40.37
CA ALA A 28 11.46 0.83 -39.94
C ALA A 28 12.05 0.43 -38.58
N LEU A 29 13.33 0.73 -38.35
CA LEU A 29 13.98 0.46 -37.08
C LEU A 29 13.36 1.28 -35.93
N VAL A 30 13.16 2.58 -36.14
CA VAL A 30 12.52 3.45 -35.14
C VAL A 30 11.08 3.02 -34.88
N ALA A 31 10.33 2.65 -35.91
CA ALA A 31 8.99 2.09 -35.77
C ALA A 31 9.01 0.79 -34.94
N ALA A 32 9.95 -0.12 -35.21
CA ALA A 32 10.07 -1.37 -34.45
C ALA A 32 10.35 -1.13 -32.96
N VAL A 33 11.18 -0.15 -32.61
CA VAL A 33 11.46 0.21 -31.20
C VAL A 33 10.25 0.92 -30.57
N ALA A 34 9.62 1.85 -31.31
CA ALA A 34 8.46 2.59 -30.82
C ALA A 34 7.24 1.70 -30.58
N PHE A 35 6.96 0.77 -31.50
CA PHE A 35 5.88 -0.20 -31.35
C PHE A 35 6.25 -1.35 -30.41
N GLY A 36 7.52 -1.78 -30.39
CA GLY A 36 7.99 -2.87 -29.53
C GLY A 36 7.98 -2.53 -28.03
N THR A 37 7.99 -1.25 -27.67
CA THR A 37 7.90 -0.77 -26.28
C THR A 37 6.47 -0.38 -25.86
N GLY A 38 5.55 -0.26 -26.81
CA GLY A 38 4.16 0.12 -26.60
C GLY A 38 3.22 -1.09 -26.55
N GLY A 39 3.51 -2.08 -25.70
CA GLY A 39 2.60 -3.20 -25.46
C GLY A 39 1.19 -2.72 -25.10
N PRO A 40 0.15 -3.56 -25.25
CA PRO A 40 -1.22 -3.19 -24.93
C PRO A 40 -1.29 -2.65 -23.50
N ARG A 41 -1.54 -1.35 -23.35
CA ARG A 41 -1.85 -0.76 -22.05
C ARG A 41 -3.31 -1.02 -21.80
N GLU A 42 -3.60 -1.94 -20.91
CA GLU A 42 -4.97 -2.13 -20.46
C GLU A 42 -5.37 -0.91 -19.62
N PRO A 43 -6.45 -0.19 -19.99
CA PRO A 43 -6.91 0.93 -19.19
C PRO A 43 -7.33 0.42 -17.81
N ALA A 44 -6.80 1.03 -16.76
CA ALA A 44 -7.24 0.72 -15.41
C ALA A 44 -8.72 1.10 -15.22
N PRO A 45 -9.44 0.40 -14.33
CA PRO A 45 -10.80 0.76 -13.95
C PRO A 45 -10.83 2.18 -13.36
N ASP A 46 -11.83 2.97 -13.76
CA ASP A 46 -12.07 4.29 -13.16
C ASP A 46 -13.02 4.13 -11.98
N VAL A 47 -12.50 4.36 -10.77
CA VAL A 47 -13.24 4.18 -9.51
C VAL A 47 -13.00 5.35 -8.59
N VAL A 48 -14.06 5.75 -7.88
CA VAL A 48 -14.00 6.74 -6.82
C VAL A 48 -14.02 5.98 -5.49
N LEU A 49 -12.91 6.08 -4.75
CA LEU A 49 -12.73 5.43 -3.47
C LEU A 49 -12.62 6.50 -2.40
N GLU A 50 -13.32 6.29 -1.29
CA GLU A 50 -13.25 7.11 -0.10
C GLU A 50 -12.84 6.25 1.10
N LEU A 51 -12.05 6.82 2.00
CA LEU A 51 -11.63 6.16 3.22
C LEU A 51 -12.24 6.90 4.41
N GLU A 52 -13.21 6.28 5.05
CA GLU A 52 -13.92 6.82 6.20
C GLU A 52 -13.35 6.26 7.51
N GLN A 53 -13.25 7.11 8.52
CA GLN A 53 -12.91 6.69 9.87
C GLN A 53 -14.13 6.07 10.54
N THR A 54 -13.98 4.88 11.14
CA THR A 54 -15.04 4.27 11.95
C THR A 54 -14.92 4.68 13.41
N ASP A 55 -15.89 4.30 14.25
CA ASP A 55 -15.86 4.54 15.70
C ASP A 55 -14.67 3.88 16.42
N ARG A 56 -13.91 3.03 15.72
CA ARG A 56 -12.71 2.36 16.23
C ARG A 56 -11.46 3.03 15.63
N PRO A 57 -10.51 3.52 16.45
CA PRO A 57 -9.38 4.32 15.97
C PRO A 57 -8.44 3.60 14.99
N VAL A 58 -8.45 2.26 14.97
CA VAL A 58 -7.54 1.44 14.14
C VAL A 58 -8.21 0.93 12.86
N ALA A 59 -9.55 0.96 12.78
CA ALA A 59 -10.28 0.43 11.63
C ALA A 59 -10.81 1.58 10.78
N HIS A 60 -10.62 1.49 9.46
CA HIS A 60 -11.15 2.44 8.51
C HIS A 60 -12.06 1.69 7.53
N GLU A 61 -13.14 2.34 7.11
CA GLU A 61 -14.07 1.80 6.13
C GLU A 61 -13.75 2.40 4.77
N LEU A 62 -13.26 1.57 3.85
CA LEU A 62 -13.05 1.96 2.48
C LEU A 62 -14.35 1.77 1.71
N VAL A 63 -14.92 2.85 1.18
CA VAL A 63 -16.17 2.87 0.44
C VAL A 63 -15.90 3.11 -1.04
N VAL A 64 -16.54 2.34 -1.91
CA VAL A 64 -16.56 2.64 -3.35
C VAL A 64 -17.75 3.55 -3.63
N GLU A 65 -17.52 4.85 -3.81
CA GLU A 65 -18.61 5.78 -4.11
C GLU A 65 -19.20 5.52 -5.51
N GLY A 66 -18.35 5.16 -6.47
CA GLY A 66 -18.77 5.02 -7.86
C GLY A 66 -17.69 4.48 -8.78
N GLY A 67 -18.10 4.14 -10.01
CA GLY A 67 -17.21 3.69 -11.07
C GLY A 67 -17.28 2.19 -11.37
N ASP A 68 -16.20 1.66 -11.91
CA ASP A 68 -16.06 0.27 -12.33
C ASP A 68 -15.98 -0.70 -11.14
N THR A 69 -16.22 -1.99 -11.40
CA THR A 69 -16.07 -3.04 -10.37
C THR A 69 -14.59 -3.38 -10.19
N LEU A 70 -14.11 -3.32 -8.96
CA LEU A 70 -12.77 -3.79 -8.60
C LEU A 70 -12.78 -5.30 -8.40
N VAL A 71 -11.73 -5.96 -8.89
CA VAL A 71 -11.49 -7.40 -8.68
C VAL A 71 -10.28 -7.53 -7.78
N GLY A 72 -10.46 -8.20 -6.64
CA GLY A 72 -9.45 -8.38 -5.59
C GLY A 72 -8.14 -8.96 -6.10
N GLU A 73 -8.22 -9.98 -6.96
CA GLU A 73 -7.04 -10.60 -7.58
C GLU A 73 -6.17 -9.62 -8.40
N LYS A 74 -6.71 -8.44 -8.73
CA LYS A 74 -6.04 -7.37 -9.48
C LYS A 74 -5.78 -6.11 -8.64
N VAL A 75 -6.09 -6.11 -7.34
CA VAL A 75 -5.99 -4.92 -6.48
C VAL A 75 -5.23 -5.26 -5.20
N GLU A 76 -4.29 -4.41 -4.82
CA GLU A 76 -3.51 -4.54 -3.60
C GLU A 76 -3.53 -3.23 -2.81
N PHE A 77 -3.57 -3.35 -1.48
CA PHE A 77 -3.67 -2.26 -0.53
C PHE A 77 -2.35 -2.09 0.21
N ARG A 78 -1.48 -1.23 -0.32
CA ARG A 78 -0.19 -0.90 0.32
C ARG A 78 -0.41 0.02 1.51
N GLY A 79 0.33 -0.19 2.60
CA GLY A 79 0.21 0.59 3.83
C GLY A 79 -0.91 0.13 4.77
N THR A 80 -1.50 -1.04 4.52
CA THR A 80 -2.49 -1.68 5.39
C THR A 80 -1.95 -2.99 5.98
N ALA A 81 -2.50 -3.43 7.10
CA ALA A 81 -2.08 -4.66 7.79
C ALA A 81 -2.31 -5.93 6.94
N ASP A 82 -3.30 -5.87 6.05
CA ASP A 82 -3.64 -6.91 5.09
C ASP A 82 -3.57 -6.31 3.68
N GLU A 83 -2.56 -6.70 2.89
CA GLU A 83 -2.35 -6.16 1.55
C GLU A 83 -3.41 -6.63 0.54
N ASP A 84 -4.16 -7.68 0.84
CA ASP A 84 -5.26 -8.19 0.01
C ASP A 84 -6.52 -8.47 0.84
N PRO A 85 -7.15 -7.42 1.40
CA PRO A 85 -8.38 -7.57 2.18
C PRO A 85 -9.59 -7.87 1.28
N LEU A 86 -9.46 -7.76 -0.05
CA LEU A 86 -10.54 -7.95 -1.01
C LEU A 86 -10.51 -9.37 -1.59
N ALA A 87 -11.14 -10.33 -0.92
CA ALA A 87 -11.17 -11.73 -1.40
C ALA A 87 -12.03 -11.97 -2.67
N GLY A 88 -12.57 -10.93 -3.32
CA GLY A 88 -13.55 -11.10 -4.38
C GLY A 88 -13.68 -9.89 -5.30
N ARG A 89 -14.82 -9.22 -5.25
CA ARG A 89 -15.13 -8.09 -6.15
C ARG A 89 -15.86 -7.03 -5.35
N LEU A 90 -15.44 -5.77 -5.52
CA LEU A 90 -16.01 -4.61 -4.84
C LEU A 90 -16.69 -3.72 -5.88
N ARG A 91 -17.98 -3.45 -5.68
CA ARG A 91 -18.79 -2.59 -6.55
C ARG A 91 -19.05 -1.24 -5.89
N ALA A 92 -19.49 -0.28 -6.71
CA ALA A 92 -20.06 0.98 -6.21
C ALA A 92 -21.15 0.72 -5.17
N GLY A 93 -21.06 1.42 -4.04
CA GLY A 93 -21.91 1.30 -2.86
C GLY A 93 -21.50 0.19 -1.89
N GLU A 94 -20.48 -0.61 -2.20
CA GLU A 94 -19.93 -1.60 -1.28
C GLU A 94 -18.76 -1.00 -0.50
N SER A 95 -18.57 -1.48 0.73
CA SER A 95 -17.49 -1.07 1.62
C SER A 95 -16.69 -2.26 2.14
N LEU A 96 -15.44 -1.99 2.50
CA LEU A 96 -14.51 -2.97 3.05
C LEU A 96 -13.76 -2.36 4.22
N THR A 97 -13.67 -3.08 5.33
CA THR A 97 -12.86 -2.65 6.46
C THR A 97 -11.39 -2.89 6.19
N VAL A 98 -10.58 -1.85 6.29
CA VAL A 98 -9.12 -1.89 6.17
C VAL A 98 -8.47 -1.39 7.45
N TYR A 99 -7.24 -1.82 7.70
CA TYR A 99 -6.47 -1.46 8.89
C TYR A 99 -5.17 -0.79 8.45
N PRO A 100 -5.14 0.55 8.31
CA PRO A 100 -3.92 1.27 7.98
C PRO A 100 -2.84 1.03 9.04
N VAL A 101 -1.62 0.76 8.60
CA VAL A 101 -0.43 0.61 9.47
C VAL A 101 0.67 1.61 9.13
N GLU A 102 0.55 2.29 7.99
CA GLU A 102 1.43 3.37 7.55
C GLU A 102 0.63 4.68 7.43
N ASP A 103 1.34 5.80 7.43
CA ASP A 103 0.79 7.15 7.24
C ASP A 103 0.20 7.35 5.83
N THR A 104 0.46 6.43 4.90
CA THR A 104 -0.05 6.52 3.53
C THR A 104 -0.55 5.16 3.07
N VAL A 105 -1.84 5.09 2.75
CA VAL A 105 -2.46 3.90 2.15
C VAL A 105 -2.60 4.12 0.65
N ARG A 106 -2.16 3.16 -0.16
CA ARG A 106 -2.27 3.22 -1.62
C ARG A 106 -3.03 2.02 -2.14
N VAL A 107 -4.04 2.29 -2.96
CA VAL A 107 -4.76 1.26 -3.69
C VAL A 107 -4.11 1.11 -5.06
N VAL A 108 -3.50 -0.04 -5.29
CA VAL A 108 -2.71 -0.34 -6.50
C VAL A 108 -3.45 -1.39 -7.32
N TRP A 109 -3.63 -1.12 -8.61
CA TRP A 109 -4.22 -2.05 -9.57
C TRP A 109 -3.15 -2.66 -10.48
N PHE A 110 -3.33 -3.95 -10.79
CA PHE A 110 -2.46 -4.75 -11.66
C PHE A 110 -3.23 -5.24 -12.89
N GLY A 111 -2.79 -4.81 -14.06
CA GLY A 111 -3.24 -5.29 -15.36
C GLY A 111 -2.45 -6.50 -15.86
N GLU A 112 -2.97 -7.15 -16.91
CA GLU A 112 -2.45 -8.42 -17.45
C GLU A 112 -1.02 -8.34 -18.00
N TYR A 113 -0.56 -7.16 -18.40
CA TYR A 113 0.72 -6.94 -19.07
C TYR A 113 1.74 -6.17 -18.21
N THR A 114 1.83 -6.50 -16.91
CA THR A 114 2.72 -5.82 -15.94
C THR A 114 2.41 -4.32 -15.82
N THR A 115 1.19 -3.92 -16.18
CA THR A 115 0.74 -2.55 -16.02
C THR A 115 0.30 -2.37 -14.57
N THR A 116 0.98 -1.52 -13.82
CA THR A 116 0.61 -1.18 -12.45
C THR A 116 0.20 0.28 -12.41
N GLN A 117 -0.96 0.56 -11.82
CA GLN A 117 -1.48 1.92 -11.67
C GLN A 117 -2.01 2.13 -10.25
N ILE A 118 -1.76 3.31 -9.69
CA ILE A 118 -2.35 3.71 -8.41
C ILE A 118 -3.75 4.25 -8.70
N LEU A 119 -4.77 3.65 -8.08
CA LEU A 119 -6.16 4.07 -8.19
C LEU A 119 -6.46 5.21 -7.21
N ALA A 120 -6.04 5.06 -5.96
CA ALA A 120 -6.24 6.04 -4.91
C ALA A 120 -5.06 6.07 -3.93
N THR A 121 -4.87 7.22 -3.29
CA THR A 121 -3.91 7.39 -2.19
C THR A 121 -4.63 8.11 -1.07
N PHE A 122 -4.56 7.55 0.12
CA PHE A 122 -5.15 8.08 1.34
C PHE A 122 -4.05 8.35 2.35
N ASP A 123 -4.25 9.38 3.16
CA ASP A 123 -3.38 9.77 4.27
C ASP A 123 -4.25 9.69 5.54
N PRO A 124 -4.43 8.47 6.10
CA PRO A 124 -5.27 8.30 7.27
C PRO A 124 -4.57 8.97 8.45
N ASP A 125 -5.22 9.97 9.06
CA ASP A 125 -4.70 10.64 10.24
C ASP A 125 -4.55 9.59 11.36
N PRO A 126 -3.33 9.24 11.78
CA PRO A 126 -3.14 8.25 12.80
C PRO A 126 -3.49 8.90 14.14
N ASP A 127 -4.76 8.86 14.51
CA ASP A 127 -5.22 9.14 15.88
C ASP A 127 -4.84 7.94 16.77
N LEU A 128 -3.58 7.51 16.65
CA LEU A 128 -2.95 6.55 17.52
C LEU A 128 -2.82 7.25 18.88
N PRO A 129 -3.41 6.70 19.96
CA PRO A 129 -3.05 7.17 21.28
C PRO A 129 -1.52 7.09 21.39
N PRO A 130 -0.85 8.12 21.94
CA PRO A 130 0.60 8.17 22.00
C PRO A 130 1.10 6.84 22.56
N VAL A 131 1.93 6.14 21.77
CA VAL A 131 2.60 4.93 22.21
C VAL A 131 3.34 5.31 23.48
N ASP A 132 2.90 4.77 24.61
CA ASP A 132 3.59 5.02 25.85
C ASP A 132 4.97 4.37 25.72
N GLU A 133 6.01 5.19 25.68
CA GLU A 133 7.41 4.75 25.67
C GLU A 133 7.81 4.04 27.00
N SER A 134 6.88 3.37 27.67
CA SER A 134 7.07 2.68 28.94
C SER A 134 7.57 1.23 28.77
N SER A 135 7.80 0.76 27.53
CA SER A 135 8.38 -0.56 27.24
C SER A 135 9.90 -0.53 27.08
N SER A 136 10.64 -0.08 28.10
CA SER A 136 12.09 -0.37 28.18
C SER A 136 12.71 -0.48 29.58
N THR A 137 11.95 -0.30 30.67
CA THR A 137 12.52 -0.54 32.01
C THR A 137 12.41 -2.01 32.42
N VAL A 138 13.18 -2.86 31.74
CA VAL A 138 13.84 -3.95 32.47
C VAL A 138 14.76 -3.27 33.47
N THR A 139 14.23 -3.06 34.67
CA THR A 139 15.04 -2.70 35.84
C THR A 139 16.02 -3.85 36.05
N SER A 140 17.24 -3.68 35.53
CA SER A 140 18.41 -4.38 36.03
C SER A 140 18.63 -3.90 37.45
N ARG A 141 17.97 -4.56 38.41
CA ARG A 141 18.21 -4.38 39.84
C ARG A 141 19.72 -4.58 40.07
N PRO A 142 20.45 -3.64 40.70
CA PRO A 142 21.81 -3.92 41.10
C PRO A 142 21.78 -5.10 42.07
N ARG A 143 22.50 -6.16 41.72
CA ARG A 143 22.70 -7.35 42.53
C ARG A 143 23.43 -6.93 43.82
N ALA A 144 22.68 -6.72 44.90
CA ALA A 144 23.25 -6.64 46.23
C ALA A 144 23.91 -7.98 46.59
N PRO A 145 25.06 -7.96 47.30
CA PRO A 145 25.77 -9.18 47.66
C PRO A 145 24.93 -10.04 48.61
N SER A 146 24.90 -11.34 48.35
CA SER A 146 24.23 -12.34 49.18
C SER A 146 24.92 -12.47 50.54
N THR A 147 24.28 -11.99 51.60
CA THR A 147 24.57 -12.43 52.97
C THR A 147 23.50 -13.40 53.42
N SER A 148 23.91 -14.66 53.57
CA SER A 148 23.12 -15.73 54.16
C SER A 148 23.06 -15.58 55.68
N SER A 149 21.87 -15.39 56.25
CA SER A 149 21.60 -15.85 57.62
C SER A 149 20.11 -16.15 57.84
N THR A 150 19.82 -17.45 57.74
CA THR A 150 19.06 -18.27 58.67
C THR A 150 18.30 -17.56 59.81
N ARG A 151 16.99 -17.89 59.90
CA ARG A 151 16.17 -18.12 61.11
C ARG A 151 15.05 -17.10 61.37
N GLY A 152 13.80 -17.59 61.32
CA GLY A 152 12.69 -17.00 62.08
C GLY A 152 11.33 -16.97 61.37
N SER A 153 10.55 -18.02 61.58
CA SER A 153 9.07 -18.08 61.46
C SER A 153 8.36 -16.76 61.77
N SER A 154 7.33 -16.39 60.98
CA SER A 154 6.01 -15.93 61.45
C SER A 154 5.03 -15.73 60.29
N SER A 155 3.84 -16.29 60.44
CA SER A 155 2.66 -16.24 59.56
C SER A 155 2.18 -14.82 59.25
N ALA A 156 1.83 -14.55 57.97
CA ALA A 156 1.05 -13.39 57.57
C ALA A 156 -0.26 -13.85 56.89
N THR A 157 -1.34 -13.52 57.58
CA THR A 157 -2.75 -13.73 57.26
C THR A 157 -3.16 -13.01 55.97
N TRP A 158 -3.82 -13.70 55.04
CA TRP A 158 -4.44 -13.07 53.88
C TRP A 158 -5.79 -12.46 54.29
N THR A 159 -5.91 -11.14 54.27
CA THR A 159 -7.21 -10.46 54.29
C THR A 159 -7.58 -10.07 52.86
N ALA A 160 -8.57 -10.76 52.29
CA ALA A 160 -9.20 -10.36 51.04
C ALA A 160 -10.16 -9.18 51.32
N THR A 161 -9.76 -7.97 50.94
CA THR A 161 -10.67 -6.82 50.91
C THR A 161 -11.56 -6.95 49.67
N THR A 162 -12.76 -7.48 49.88
CA THR A 162 -13.83 -7.44 48.87
C THR A 162 -14.53 -6.10 49.01
N THR A 163 -14.32 -5.20 48.04
CA THR A 163 -15.07 -3.94 47.93
C THR A 163 -16.43 -4.24 47.29
N PRO A 164 -17.57 -3.95 47.94
CA PRO A 164 -18.88 -4.05 47.29
C PRO A 164 -19.12 -2.81 46.43
N SER A 165 -19.19 -2.97 45.10
CA SER A 165 -19.74 -1.94 44.21
C SER A 165 -21.26 -1.96 44.31
N THR A 166 -21.83 -0.94 44.94
CA THR A 166 -23.26 -0.68 45.00
C THR A 166 -23.78 -0.23 43.63
N TRP A 167 -24.51 -1.12 42.95
CA TRP A 167 -25.47 -0.82 41.91
C TRP A 167 -26.64 0.01 42.45
N THR A 168 -26.80 1.26 41.99
CA THR A 168 -28.02 2.04 42.18
C THR A 168 -29.00 1.69 41.07
N THR A 169 -30.06 0.97 41.41
CA THR A 169 -31.21 0.73 40.55
C THR A 169 -32.21 1.85 40.78
N GLY A 170 -32.25 2.83 39.87
CA GLY A 170 -33.28 3.86 39.84
C GLY A 170 -34.51 3.38 39.08
N ARG A 171 -35.44 2.70 39.77
CA ARG A 171 -36.84 2.55 39.36
C ARG A 171 -37.67 3.54 40.17
N SER A 172 -38.32 4.50 39.52
CA SER A 172 -39.40 5.28 40.11
C SER A 172 -40.58 5.33 39.15
N THR A 173 -41.66 4.68 39.58
CA THR A 173 -43.02 4.74 39.07
C THR A 173 -43.76 5.90 39.73
N ALA A 174 -44.49 6.70 38.96
CA ALA A 174 -45.71 7.41 39.37
C ALA A 174 -46.40 7.88 38.08
N LEU A 175 -47.56 7.27 37.75
CA LEU A 175 -48.91 7.86 37.82
C LEU A 175 -49.25 8.75 36.63
#